data_AF-A0A7V9PD23-F1
#
_entry.id   AF-A0A7V9PD23-F1
#
_cell.length_a   1.000
_cell.length_b   1.000
_cell.length_c   1.000
_cell.angle_alpha   90.00
_cell.angle_beta   90.00
_cell.angle_gamma   90.00
#
_symmetry.space_group_name_H-M   'P 1'
#
loop_
_entity.id
_entity.type
_entity.pdbx_description
1 polymer ?
#
loop_
_entity_poly.entity_id
_entity_poly.type
_entity_poly.pdbx_seq_one_letter_code
_entity_poly.pdbx_strand_id
1 'polypeptide(L)'
;MQPAPAATTAGRPTADGRLTADELLDASGLDVPMLRELEQFGLVAGITVAGATEYDDDDQTVAKAAAGFTRHGFETRHLRSYLTAATREADLYGQVVLPMLRQRTPTSRRKAAATLDELARLGEELRTALLRRAVREHLGRR
;
A
#
# COMPACT_ATOMS: atom_id res chain seq x y z
N MET A 1 -24.09 8.71 42.97
CA MET A 1 -24.24 7.67 41.93
C MET A 1 -23.50 8.15 40.69
N GLN A 2 -22.26 7.68 40.49
CA GLN A 2 -21.45 7.98 39.30
C GLN A 2 -21.85 7.03 38.16
N PRO A 3 -21.93 7.46 36.90
CA PRO A 3 -21.88 6.53 35.79
C PRO A 3 -20.43 6.14 35.47
N ALA A 4 -20.23 4.85 35.21
CA ALA A 4 -18.96 4.21 34.85
C ALA A 4 -18.48 4.64 33.44
N PRO A 5 -17.16 4.55 33.15
CA PRO A 5 -16.62 4.90 31.84
C PRO A 5 -17.01 3.84 30.80
N ALA A 6 -17.37 4.31 29.60
CA ALA A 6 -17.65 3.47 28.45
C ALA A 6 -16.41 2.64 28.09
N ALA A 7 -16.60 1.33 27.98
CA ALA A 7 -15.57 0.41 27.54
C ALA A 7 -15.14 0.75 26.11
N THR A 8 -13.84 0.98 25.93
CA THR A 8 -13.14 0.90 24.64
C THR A 8 -13.49 -0.44 23.99
N THR A 9 -14.35 -0.40 22.98
CA THR A 9 -14.58 -1.56 22.12
C THR A 9 -13.41 -1.55 21.14
N ALA A 10 -12.30 -2.18 21.53
CA ALA A 10 -11.23 -2.50 20.60
C ALA A 10 -11.87 -3.27 19.43
N GLY A 11 -11.78 -2.67 18.24
CA GLY A 11 -12.26 -3.25 17.00
C GLY A 11 -11.75 -4.68 16.89
N ARG A 12 -12.67 -5.59 16.63
CA ARG A 12 -12.32 -6.95 16.27
C ARG A 12 -12.14 -6.90 14.76
N PRO A 13 -11.01 -7.38 14.20
CA PRO A 13 -10.83 -7.38 12.76
C PRO A 13 -12.04 -8.06 12.12
N THR A 14 -12.67 -7.35 11.17
CA THR A 14 -13.81 -7.90 10.44
C THR A 14 -13.38 -9.21 9.76
N ALA A 15 -14.32 -10.14 9.60
CA ALA A 15 -14.05 -11.51 9.13
C ALA A 15 -13.38 -11.61 7.74
N ASP A 16 -13.21 -10.47 7.05
CA ASP A 16 -12.64 -10.33 5.71
C ASP A 16 -11.25 -9.65 5.68
N GLY A 17 -10.57 -9.49 6.83
CA GLY A 17 -9.23 -8.88 6.87
C GLY A 17 -9.21 -7.36 6.69
N ARG A 18 -10.38 -6.70 6.80
CA ARG A 18 -10.48 -5.24 6.73
C ARG A 18 -10.31 -4.62 8.11
N LEU A 19 -9.62 -3.49 8.14
CA LEU A 19 -9.31 -2.70 9.31
C LEU A 19 -10.09 -1.39 9.29
N THR A 20 -10.62 -0.99 10.43
CA THR A 20 -11.07 0.39 10.67
C THR A 20 -9.87 1.34 10.76
N ALA A 21 -10.13 2.65 10.71
CA ALA A 21 -9.08 3.66 10.90
C ALA A 21 -8.33 3.48 12.24
N ASP A 22 -9.05 3.21 13.33
CA ASP A 22 -8.45 3.01 14.65
C ASP A 22 -7.57 1.75 14.68
N GLU A 23 -8.03 0.63 14.11
CA GLU A 23 -7.24 -0.60 14.01
C GLU A 23 -6.00 -0.43 13.12
N LEU A 24 -6.11 0.35 12.05
CA LEU A 24 -4.98 0.67 11.17
C LEU A 24 -3.93 1.52 11.90
N LEU A 25 -4.35 2.55 12.65
CA LEU A 25 -3.47 3.39 13.46
C LEU A 25 -2.73 2.56 14.52
N ASP A 26 -3.48 1.72 15.26
CA ASP A 26 -2.92 0.83 16.28
C ASP A 26 -1.90 -0.15 15.67
N ALA A 27 -2.22 -0.75 14.52
CA ALA A 27 -1.35 -1.74 13.90
C ALA A 27 -0.12 -1.14 13.18
N SER A 28 -0.21 0.12 12.72
CA SER A 28 0.87 0.79 11.99
C SER A 28 1.77 1.66 12.87
N GLY A 29 1.26 2.09 14.04
CA GLY A 29 1.92 3.07 14.92
C GLY A 29 1.90 4.49 14.35
N LEU A 30 1.00 4.77 13.40
CA LEU A 30 0.75 6.11 12.88
C LEU A 30 -0.12 6.92 13.84
N ASP A 31 -0.07 8.24 13.70
CA ASP A 31 -1.07 9.13 14.28
C ASP A 31 -2.13 9.56 13.25
N VAL A 32 -3.25 10.09 13.74
CA VAL A 32 -4.37 10.53 12.90
C VAL A 32 -3.96 11.56 11.84
N PRO A 33 -3.14 12.59 12.14
CA PRO A 33 -2.65 13.52 11.13
C PRO A 33 -1.90 12.84 9.99
N MET A 34 -1.02 11.88 10.29
CA MET A 34 -0.23 11.20 9.27
C MET A 34 -1.06 10.25 8.42
N LEU A 35 -2.06 9.56 9.01
CA LEU A 35 -3.02 8.79 8.21
C LEU A 35 -3.77 9.67 7.21
N ARG A 36 -4.24 10.85 7.65
CA ARG A 36 -4.90 11.83 6.76
C ARG A 36 -3.99 12.34 5.66
N GLU A 37 -2.71 12.55 5.94
CA GLU A 37 -1.74 12.90 4.89
C GLU A 37 -1.55 11.77 3.88
N LEU A 38 -1.44 10.52 4.34
CA LEU A 38 -1.31 9.36 3.45
C LEU A 38 -2.52 9.25 2.52
N GLU A 39 -3.73 9.45 3.04
CA GLU A 39 -4.96 9.51 2.25
C GLU A 39 -4.94 10.67 1.26
N GLN A 40 -4.58 11.88 1.71
CA GLN A 40 -4.52 13.07 0.86
C GLN A 40 -3.53 12.90 -0.30
N PHE A 41 -2.41 12.24 -0.07
CA PHE A 41 -1.42 11.96 -1.09
C PHE A 41 -1.72 10.70 -1.91
N GLY A 42 -2.77 9.95 -1.56
CA GLY A 42 -3.22 8.74 -2.26
C GLY A 42 -2.33 7.53 -2.04
N LEU A 43 -1.56 7.50 -0.94
CA LEU A 43 -0.76 6.33 -0.56
C LEU A 43 -1.61 5.23 0.08
N VAL A 44 -2.64 5.63 0.83
CA VAL A 44 -3.62 4.75 1.45
C VAL A 44 -4.99 5.20 0.95
N ALA A 45 -5.89 4.26 0.67
CA ALA A 45 -7.20 4.56 0.12
C ALA A 45 -8.28 3.72 0.78
N GLY A 46 -8.72 4.15 1.96
CA GLY A 46 -9.83 3.52 2.65
C GLY A 46 -11.11 3.55 1.80
N ILE A 47 -11.83 2.44 1.79
CA ILE A 47 -13.12 2.34 1.10
C ILE A 47 -14.27 2.54 2.09
N THR A 48 -15.32 3.23 1.67
CA THR A 48 -16.50 3.41 2.52
C THR A 48 -17.45 2.21 2.40
N VAL A 49 -17.61 1.46 3.48
CA VAL A 49 -18.53 0.32 3.60
C VAL A 49 -19.55 0.64 4.70
N ALA A 50 -20.84 0.62 4.35
CA ALA A 50 -21.94 0.88 5.30
C ALA A 50 -21.79 2.17 6.15
N GLY A 51 -21.12 3.20 5.61
CA GLY A 51 -20.89 4.49 6.29
C GLY A 51 -19.64 4.55 7.15
N ALA A 52 -18.83 3.49 7.20
CA ALA A 52 -17.51 3.47 7.85
C ALA A 52 -16.40 3.32 6.81
N THR A 53 -15.24 3.93 7.07
CA THR A 53 -14.04 3.74 6.24
C THR A 53 -13.29 2.49 6.70
N GLU A 54 -13.02 1.60 5.75
CA GLU A 54 -12.29 0.36 5.97
C GLU A 54 -11.07 0.28 5.04
N TYR A 55 -9.98 -0.27 5.56
CA TYR A 55 -8.68 -0.41 4.90
C TYR A 55 -8.33 -1.88 4.75
N ASP A 56 -7.58 -2.24 3.72
CA ASP A 56 -7.15 -3.62 3.48
C ASP A 56 -5.70 -3.91 3.94
N ASP A 57 -5.21 -5.10 3.64
CA ASP A 57 -3.87 -5.56 4.00
C ASP A 57 -2.76 -4.74 3.31
N ASP A 58 -3.01 -4.25 2.09
CA ASP A 58 -2.05 -3.44 1.35
C ASP A 58 -1.98 -2.04 1.96
N ASP A 59 -3.12 -1.44 2.30
CA ASP A 59 -3.19 -0.19 3.07
C ASP A 59 -2.42 -0.30 4.40
N GLN A 60 -2.59 -1.43 5.12
CA GLN A 60 -1.85 -1.69 6.36
C GLN A 60 -0.34 -1.77 6.14
N THR A 61 0.08 -2.42 5.06
CA THR A 61 1.49 -2.55 4.67
C THR A 61 2.10 -1.18 4.35
N VAL A 62 1.40 -0.36 3.58
CA VAL A 62 1.83 1.01 3.25
C VAL A 62 1.93 1.86 4.51
N ALA A 63 0.92 1.80 5.40
CA ALA A 63 0.90 2.54 6.66
C ALA A 63 2.10 2.21 7.55
N LYS A 64 2.39 0.91 7.74
CA LYS A 64 3.56 0.44 8.50
C LYS A 64 4.88 0.90 7.89
N ALA A 65 5.01 0.82 6.57
CA ALA A 65 6.21 1.28 5.86
C ALA A 65 6.40 2.79 6.02
N ALA A 66 5.34 3.59 5.87
CA ALA A 66 5.37 5.04 6.06
C ALA A 66 5.81 5.42 7.48
N ALA A 67 5.28 4.75 8.51
CA ALA A 67 5.71 4.92 9.90
C ALA A 67 7.20 4.56 10.10
N GLY A 68 7.72 3.60 9.32
CA GLY A 68 9.14 3.28 9.29
C GLY A 68 10.00 4.40 8.71
N PHE A 69 9.57 4.97 7.58
CA PHE A 69 10.29 6.05 6.91
C PHE A 69 10.36 7.34 7.75
N THR A 70 9.30 7.68 8.48
CA THR A 70 9.28 8.90 9.33
C THR A 70 10.29 8.84 10.47
N ARG A 71 10.57 7.65 11.02
CA ARG A 71 11.65 7.47 12.02
C ARG A 71 13.04 7.85 11.49
N HIS A 72 13.20 7.94 10.17
CA HIS A 72 14.43 8.37 9.51
C HIS A 72 14.35 9.78 8.90
N GLY A 73 13.32 10.57 9.25
CA GLY A 73 13.16 11.97 8.82
C GLY A 73 12.51 12.15 7.45
N PHE A 74 11.89 11.11 6.89
CA PHE A 74 11.09 11.26 5.68
C PHE A 74 9.69 11.75 6.02
N GLU A 75 9.12 12.59 5.15
CA GLU A 75 7.73 13.01 5.20
C GLU A 75 6.91 12.28 4.13
N THR A 76 5.58 12.25 4.31
CA THR A 76 4.63 11.64 3.37
C THR A 76 4.82 12.13 1.92
N ARG A 77 5.15 13.42 1.75
CA ARG A 77 5.44 14.01 0.43
C ARG A 77 6.61 13.35 -0.30
N HIS A 78 7.62 12.86 0.42
CA HIS A 78 8.77 12.16 -0.16
C HIS A 78 8.36 10.77 -0.66
N LEU A 79 7.38 10.15 0.01
CA LEU A 79 6.89 8.81 -0.31
C LEU A 79 6.06 8.78 -1.60
N ARG A 80 5.53 9.93 -2.06
CA ARG A 80 4.82 10.05 -3.35
C ARG A 80 5.63 9.57 -4.56
N SER A 81 6.94 9.60 -4.47
CA SER A 81 7.82 9.08 -5.52
C SER A 81 7.63 7.56 -5.70
N TYR A 82 7.42 6.81 -4.62
CA TYR A 82 7.11 5.38 -4.66
C TYR A 82 5.72 5.13 -5.27
N LEU A 83 4.71 5.91 -4.88
CA LEU A 83 3.37 5.82 -5.48
C LEU A 83 3.45 6.04 -7.00
N THR A 84 4.15 7.09 -7.43
CA THR A 84 4.32 7.40 -8.86
C THR A 84 5.02 6.27 -9.62
N ALA A 85 6.03 5.64 -9.02
CA ALA A 85 6.72 4.51 -9.62
C ALA A 85 5.78 3.30 -9.74
N ALA A 86 5.05 2.97 -8.67
CA ALA A 86 4.11 1.84 -8.65
C ALA A 86 2.96 2.02 -9.67
N THR A 87 2.38 3.22 -9.78
CA THR A 87 1.34 3.50 -10.80
C THR A 87 1.87 3.30 -12.21
N ARG A 88 3.09 3.78 -12.50
CA ARG A 88 3.71 3.60 -13.82
C ARG A 88 3.98 2.13 -14.14
N GLU A 89 4.40 1.34 -13.16
CA GLU A 89 4.59 -0.10 -13.33
C GLU A 89 3.27 -0.82 -13.58
N ALA A 90 2.22 -0.48 -12.83
CA ALA A 90 0.88 -1.01 -13.04
C ALA A 90 0.36 -0.69 -14.45
N ASP A 91 0.58 0.54 -14.95
CA ASP A 91 0.23 0.94 -16.31
C ASP A 91 0.98 0.10 -17.36
N LEU A 92 2.30 -0.08 -17.19
CA LEU A 92 3.13 -0.89 -18.08
C LEU A 92 2.70 -2.37 -18.09
N TYR A 93 2.45 -2.95 -16.92
CA TYR A 93 1.96 -4.32 -16.82
C TYR A 93 0.57 -4.44 -17.45
N GLY A 94 -0.29 -3.44 -17.20
CA GLY A 94 -1.62 -3.30 -17.79
C GLY A 94 -1.61 -3.40 -19.32
N GLN A 95 -0.65 -2.77 -20.00
CA GLN A 95 -0.52 -2.85 -21.45
C GLN A 95 -0.34 -4.29 -21.96
N VAL A 96 0.28 -5.16 -21.17
CA VAL A 96 0.50 -6.58 -21.50
C VAL A 96 -0.70 -7.43 -21.13
N VAL A 97 -1.27 -7.25 -19.93
CA VAL A 97 -2.30 -8.15 -19.38
C VAL A 97 -3.72 -7.79 -19.80
N LEU A 98 -4.05 -6.52 -20.01
CA LEU A 98 -5.40 -6.09 -20.39
C LEU A 98 -5.89 -6.71 -21.70
N PRO A 99 -5.08 -6.82 -22.78
CA PRO A 99 -5.49 -7.53 -24.00
C PRO A 99 -5.87 -9.00 -23.74
N MET A 100 -5.19 -9.68 -22.81
CA MET A 100 -5.46 -11.07 -22.47
C MET A 100 -6.81 -11.22 -21.77
N LEU A 101 -7.13 -10.28 -20.87
CA LEU A 101 -8.40 -10.26 -20.15
C LEU A 101 -9.60 -9.99 -21.07
N ARG A 102 -9.43 -9.26 -22.17
CA ARG A 102 -10.48 -8.98 -23.18
C ARG A 102 -11.02 -10.23 -23.86
N GLN A 103 -10.25 -11.33 -23.89
CA GLN A 103 -10.72 -12.61 -24.46
C GLN A 103 -11.78 -13.31 -23.59
N ARG A 104 -11.92 -12.91 -22.31
CA ARG A 104 -12.96 -13.37 -21.35
C ARG A 104 -13.06 -14.89 -21.15
N THR A 105 -12.07 -15.68 -21.59
CA THR A 105 -12.03 -17.13 -21.33
C THR A 105 -11.35 -17.43 -19.99
N PRO A 106 -11.71 -18.53 -19.29
CA PRO A 106 -11.02 -18.94 -18.07
C PRO A 106 -9.51 -19.16 -18.26
N THR A 107 -9.12 -19.70 -19.42
CA THR A 107 -7.70 -19.93 -19.76
C THR A 107 -6.94 -18.62 -19.95
N SER A 108 -7.52 -17.64 -20.65
CA SER A 108 -6.89 -16.32 -20.84
C SER A 108 -6.76 -15.57 -19.51
N ARG A 109 -7.72 -15.69 -18.59
CA ARG A 109 -7.65 -15.12 -17.23
C ARG A 109 -6.53 -15.74 -16.40
N ARG A 110 -6.43 -17.07 -16.38
CA ARG A 110 -5.33 -17.77 -15.68
C ARG A 110 -3.97 -17.37 -16.25
N LYS A 111 -3.85 -17.28 -17.57
CA LYS A 111 -2.62 -16.84 -18.23
C LYS A 111 -2.26 -15.39 -17.86
N ALA A 112 -3.26 -14.50 -17.81
CA ALA A 112 -3.07 -13.10 -17.42
C ALA A 112 -2.57 -12.99 -15.97
N ALA A 113 -3.17 -13.73 -15.04
CA ALA A 113 -2.72 -13.76 -13.65
C ALA A 113 -1.27 -14.25 -13.53
N ALA A 114 -0.95 -15.41 -14.14
CA ALA A 114 0.42 -15.94 -14.12
C ALA A 114 1.45 -14.99 -14.77
N THR A 115 1.04 -14.25 -15.80
CA THR A 115 1.91 -13.25 -16.45
C THR A 115 2.11 -12.04 -15.54
N LEU A 116 1.07 -11.59 -14.84
CA LEU A 116 1.16 -10.49 -13.88
C LEU A 116 2.08 -10.85 -12.71
N ASP A 117 1.96 -12.07 -12.17
CA ASP A 117 2.81 -12.56 -11.08
C ASP A 117 4.30 -12.56 -11.49
N GLU A 118 4.61 -13.04 -12.69
CA GLU A 118 5.99 -13.03 -13.20
C GLU A 118 6.50 -11.60 -13.46
N LEU A 119 5.66 -10.72 -14.02
CA LEU A 119 6.04 -9.31 -14.23
C LEU A 119 6.30 -8.60 -12.89
N ALA A 120 5.49 -8.86 -11.87
CA ALA A 120 5.67 -8.30 -10.53
C ALA A 120 7.00 -8.76 -9.91
N ARG A 121 7.30 -10.06 -9.99
CA ARG A 121 8.58 -10.63 -9.53
C ARG A 121 9.78 -10.02 -10.22
N LEU A 122 9.76 -9.97 -11.55
CA LEU A 122 10.84 -9.36 -12.36
C LEU A 122 11.00 -7.86 -12.06
N GLY A 123 9.88 -7.15 -11.86
CA GLY A 123 9.88 -5.76 -11.46
C GLY A 123 10.58 -5.51 -10.13
N GLU A 124 10.29 -6.34 -9.12
CA GLU A 124 10.94 -6.24 -7.81
C GLU A 124 12.45 -6.46 -7.87
N GLU A 125 12.88 -7.49 -8.61
CA GLU A 125 14.30 -7.77 -8.85
C GLU A 125 14.99 -6.58 -9.53
N LEU A 126 14.36 -6.03 -10.57
CA LEU A 126 14.88 -4.88 -11.30
C LEU A 126 14.98 -3.62 -10.42
N ARG A 127 13.91 -3.26 -9.69
CA ARG A 127 13.89 -2.13 -8.76
C ARG A 127 15.01 -2.23 -7.73
N THR A 128 15.16 -3.41 -7.13
CA THR A 128 16.20 -3.67 -6.12
C THR A 128 17.60 -3.52 -6.70
N ALA A 129 17.85 -4.08 -7.88
CA ALA A 129 19.16 -3.97 -8.55
C ALA A 129 19.51 -2.53 -8.94
N LEU A 130 18.54 -1.79 -9.50
CA LEU A 130 18.70 -0.40 -9.89
C LEU A 130 18.94 0.51 -8.68
N LEU A 131 18.19 0.34 -7.59
CA LEU A 131 18.38 1.10 -6.36
C LEU A 131 19.78 0.85 -5.77
N ARG A 132 20.20 -0.41 -5.66
CA ARG A 132 21.56 -0.75 -5.18
C ARG A 132 22.64 -0.10 -6.04
N ARG A 133 22.47 -0.08 -7.37
CA ARG A 133 23.40 0.59 -8.28
C ARG A 133 23.43 2.10 -8.05
N ALA A 134 22.28 2.74 -7.98
CA ALA A 134 22.17 4.19 -7.79
C ALA A 134 22.77 4.63 -6.45
N VAL A 135 22.53 3.89 -5.37
CA VAL A 135 23.11 4.16 -4.05
C VAL A 135 24.63 4.05 -4.08
N ARG A 136 25.20 3.00 -4.68
CA ARG A 136 26.66 2.88 -4.84
C ARG A 136 27.26 4.07 -5.58
N GLU A 137 26.61 4.53 -6.65
CA GLU A 137 27.05 5.69 -7.41
C GLU A 137 26.95 6.99 -6.60
N HIS A 138 25.94 7.12 -5.75
CA HIS A 138 25.76 8.30 -4.91
C HIS A 138 26.75 8.36 -3.74
N LEU A 139 27.07 7.20 -3.14
CA LEU A 139 28.01 7.10 -2.02
C LEU A 139 29.48 7.02 -2.46
N GLY A 140 29.78 6.44 -3.61
CA GLY A 140 31.14 6.35 -4.18
C GLY A 140 31.59 7.60 -4.93
N ARG A 141 30.73 8.62 -5.07
CA ARG A 141 31.06 9.96 -5.56
C ARG A 141 31.48 10.93 -4.45
N ARG A 142 31.65 10.44 -3.22
CA ARG A 142 32.26 11.18 -2.10
C ARG A 142 33.65 10.61 -1.82
#